data_AF-A0A831XSC4-F1
#
_entry.id   AF-A0A831XSC4-F1
#
_cell.length_a   1.000
_cell.length_b   1.000
_cell.length_c   1.000
_cell.angle_alpha   90.00
_cell.angle_beta   90.00
_cell.angle_gamma   90.00
#
_symmetry.space_group_name_H-M   'P 1'
#
loop_
_entity.id
_entity.type
_entity.pdbx_description
1 polymer ?
#
loop_
_entity_poly.entity_id
_entity_poly.type
_entity_poly.pdbx_seq_one_letter_code
_entity_poly.pdbx_strand_id
1 'polypeptide(L)'
;AEHQGLLVLADAWYPGWRATVDGVETEVFAVDGMFRGVSLGAGGKEVVFRYAPRSLGLGFLVSASAGLVTLLGLGWLACLRVRARLSLRRAASGQAGRLLA
;
A
#
# COMPACT_ATOMS: atom_id res chain seq x y z
N ALA A 1 -31.88 0.98 -35.32
CA ALA A 1 -30.63 0.21 -35.18
C ALA A 1 -29.90 0.72 -33.96
N GLU A 2 -29.70 -0.15 -32.99
CA GLU A 2 -28.95 0.13 -31.77
C GLU A 2 -27.46 0.01 -32.11
N HIS A 3 -26.78 1.13 -32.32
CA HIS A 3 -25.38 1.14 -32.75
C HIS A 3 -24.46 1.09 -31.53
N GLN A 4 -23.43 0.26 -31.58
CA GLN A 4 -22.33 0.29 -30.62
C GLN A 4 -21.47 1.53 -30.88
N GLY A 5 -21.04 2.19 -29.80
CA GLY A 5 -20.19 3.37 -29.84
C GLY A 5 -18.89 3.14 -29.08
N LEU A 6 -17.86 3.90 -29.44
CA LEU A 6 -16.62 3.98 -28.67
C LEU A 6 -16.56 5.34 -27.99
N LEU A 7 -16.56 5.35 -26.65
CA LEU A 7 -16.22 6.56 -25.91
C LEU A 7 -14.71 6.65 -25.78
N VAL A 8 -14.12 7.71 -26.32
CA VAL A 8 -12.70 8.03 -26.14
C VAL A 8 -12.61 9.23 -25.21
N LEU A 9 -11.89 9.07 -24.10
CA LEU A 9 -11.57 10.17 -23.21
C LEU A 9 -10.10 10.55 -23.42
N ALA A 10 -9.88 11.79 -23.83
CA ALA A 10 -8.57 12.37 -24.14
C ALA A 10 -7.73 12.64 -22.87
N ASP A 11 -7.49 11.59 -22.10
CA ASP A 11 -6.61 11.56 -20.92
C ASP A 11 -5.70 10.32 -21.04
N ALA A 12 -4.54 10.38 -20.40
CA ALA A 12 -3.52 9.36 -20.49
C ALA A 12 -4.03 8.01 -19.95
N TRP A 13 -3.89 6.98 -20.77
CA TRP A 13 -4.08 5.60 -20.37
C TRP A 13 -2.94 5.16 -19.45
N TYR A 14 -3.30 4.50 -18.36
CA TYR A 14 -2.36 3.88 -17.44
C TYR A 14 -2.94 2.58 -16.86
N PRO A 15 -2.13 1.53 -16.61
CA PRO A 15 -2.64 0.31 -15.99
C PRO A 15 -3.31 0.56 -14.63
N GLY A 16 -4.51 0.00 -14.42
CA GLY A 16 -5.23 0.10 -13.15
C GLY A 16 -6.47 1.00 -13.17
N TRP A 17 -6.82 1.57 -14.32
CA TRP A 17 -8.17 2.12 -14.54
C TRP A 17 -9.21 1.00 -14.62
N ARG A 18 -10.37 1.24 -14.02
CA ARG A 18 -11.61 0.48 -14.22
C ARG A 18 -12.70 1.43 -14.65
N ALA A 19 -13.64 0.96 -15.46
CA ALA A 19 -14.82 1.73 -15.80
C ALA A 19 -16.09 0.95 -15.49
N THR A 20 -17.15 1.69 -15.21
CA THR A 20 -18.51 1.14 -15.19
C THR A 20 -19.37 1.91 -16.17
N VAL A 21 -20.17 1.22 -16.97
CA VAL A 21 -21.23 1.80 -17.81
C VAL A 21 -22.55 1.49 -17.13
N ASP A 22 -23.27 2.52 -16.69
CA ASP A 22 -24.52 2.39 -15.93
C ASP A 22 -24.42 1.39 -14.75
N GLY A 23 -23.28 1.41 -14.06
CA GLY A 23 -22.98 0.54 -12.91
C GLY A 23 -22.44 -0.85 -13.25
N VAL A 24 -22.34 -1.23 -14.54
CA VAL A 24 -21.78 -2.51 -14.97
C VAL A 24 -20.29 -2.35 -15.31
N GLU A 25 -19.42 -3.12 -14.65
CA GLU A 25 -17.98 -3.12 -14.92
C GLU A 25 -17.68 -3.40 -16.40
N THR A 26 -16.87 -2.53 -16.99
CA THR A 26 -16.49 -2.55 -18.39
C THR A 26 -14.99 -2.30 -18.50
N GLU A 27 -14.34 -2.99 -19.44
CA GLU A 27 -12.91 -2.88 -19.64
C GLU A 27 -12.52 -1.49 -20.18
N VAL A 28 -11.41 -0.95 -19.65
CA VAL A 28 -10.77 0.27 -20.13
C VAL A 28 -9.52 -0.11 -20.91
N PHE A 29 -9.47 0.25 -22.18
CA PHE A 29 -8.34 -0.03 -23.06
C PHE A 29 -7.69 1.24 -23.58
N ALA A 30 -6.47 1.10 -24.09
CA ALA A 30 -5.77 2.19 -24.75
C ALA A 30 -6.33 2.39 -26.17
N VAL A 31 -6.65 3.63 -26.51
CA VAL A 31 -7.03 4.09 -27.84
C VAL A 31 -5.91 4.97 -28.36
N ASP A 32 -5.48 4.73 -29.60
CA ASP A 32 -4.34 5.42 -30.24
C ASP A 32 -3.06 5.42 -29.40
N GLY A 33 -2.90 4.40 -28.55
CA GLY A 33 -1.73 4.21 -27.68
C GLY A 33 -1.62 5.15 -26.47
N MET A 34 -2.49 6.17 -26.35
CA MET A 34 -2.39 7.17 -25.28
C MET A 34 -3.70 7.46 -24.59
N PHE A 35 -4.84 7.38 -25.28
CA PHE A 35 -6.13 7.74 -24.71
C PHE A 35 -6.79 6.53 -24.07
N ARG A 36 -7.73 6.77 -23.15
CA ARG A 36 -8.54 5.68 -22.58
C ARG A 36 -9.88 5.59 -23.29
N GLY A 37 -10.25 4.36 -23.63
CA GLY A 37 -11.49 4.04 -24.31
C GLY A 37 -12.35 3.04 -23.54
N VAL A 38 -13.66 3.14 -23.73
CA VAL A 38 -14.67 2.19 -23.24
C VAL A 38 -15.68 1.95 -24.34
N SER A 39 -15.98 0.67 -24.61
CA SER A 39 -17.05 0.28 -25.54
C SER A 39 -18.41 0.54 -24.91
N LEU A 40 -19.29 1.23 -25.63
CA LEU A 40 -20.64 1.54 -25.20
C LEU A 40 -21.66 0.76 -26.03
N GLY A 41 -22.54 0.05 -25.33
CA GLY A 41 -23.79 -0.43 -25.92
C GLY A 41 -24.75 0.74 -26.21
N ALA A 42 -25.79 0.45 -26.98
CA ALA A 42 -26.83 1.44 -27.20
C ALA A 42 -27.51 1.81 -25.87
N GLY A 43 -27.75 3.11 -25.68
CA GLY A 43 -28.42 3.62 -24.49
C GLY A 43 -27.54 3.80 -23.25
N GLY A 44 -26.22 3.57 -23.32
CA GLY A 44 -25.30 3.87 -22.22
C GLY A 44 -25.36 5.35 -21.83
N LYS A 45 -25.71 5.65 -20.57
CA LYS A 45 -25.95 7.04 -20.13
C LYS A 45 -24.81 7.59 -19.29
N GLU A 46 -24.28 6.77 -18.39
CA GLU A 46 -23.24 7.17 -17.46
C GLU A 46 -22.02 6.27 -17.58
N VAL A 47 -20.84 6.88 -17.68
CA VAL A 47 -19.56 6.19 -17.67
C VAL A 47 -18.72 6.74 -16.52
N VAL A 48 -18.37 5.88 -15.57
CA VAL A 48 -17.57 6.24 -14.40
C VAL A 48 -16.20 5.57 -14.52
N PHE A 49 -15.15 6.37 -14.54
CA PHE A 49 -13.77 5.89 -14.48
C PHE A 49 -13.25 5.94 -13.05
N ARG A 50 -12.71 4.82 -12.55
CA ARG A 50 -12.11 4.72 -11.22
C ARG A 50 -10.68 4.23 -11.34
N TYR A 51 -9.74 5.01 -10.81
CA TYR A 51 -8.36 4.57 -10.69
C TYR A 51 -8.18 3.72 -9.44
N ALA A 52 -7.83 2.44 -9.61
CA ALA A 52 -7.68 1.49 -8.52
C ALA A 52 -6.52 0.51 -8.78
N PRO A 53 -5.27 1.00 -8.82
CA PRO A 53 -4.11 0.17 -9.12
C PRO A 53 -3.76 -0.76 -7.95
N ARG A 54 -3.36 -2.01 -8.27
CA ARG A 54 -2.90 -3.00 -7.29
C ARG A 54 -1.64 -2.55 -6.53
N SER A 55 -0.85 -1.68 -7.13
CA SER A 55 0.40 -1.16 -6.55
C SER A 55 0.19 -0.38 -5.25
N LEU A 56 -0.95 0.30 -5.08
CA LEU A 56 -1.25 1.00 -3.82
C LEU A 56 -1.40 0.03 -2.65
N GLY A 57 -2.12 -1.07 -2.85
CA GLY A 57 -2.28 -2.11 -1.84
C GLY A 57 -0.96 -2.79 -1.49
N LEU A 58 -0.15 -3.11 -2.51
CA LEU A 58 1.17 -3.71 -2.31
C LEU A 58 2.13 -2.74 -1.58
N GLY A 59 2.17 -1.48 -1.99
CA GLY A 59 3.00 -0.45 -1.37
C GLY A 59 2.66 -0.23 0.11
N PHE A 60 1.36 -0.24 0.44
CA PHE A 60 0.91 -0.19 1.83
C PHE A 60 1.40 -1.40 2.64
N LEU A 61 1.24 -2.62 2.13
CA LEU A 61 1.70 -3.84 2.81
C LEU A 61 3.21 -3.84 3.06
N VAL A 62 3.99 -3.47 2.04
CA VAL A 62 5.45 -3.37 2.15
C VAL A 62 5.83 -2.34 3.22
N SER A 63 5.23 -1.14 3.16
CA SER A 63 5.53 -0.06 4.10
C SER A 63 5.17 -0.44 5.54
N ALA A 64 3.99 -1.04 5.74
CA ALA A 64 3.53 -1.50 7.05
C ALA A 64 4.46 -2.58 7.62
N SER A 65 4.86 -3.56 6.80
CA SER A 65 5.78 -4.62 7.22
C SER A 65 7.16 -4.07 7.61
N ALA A 66 7.71 -3.15 6.82
CA ALA A 66 8.99 -2.50 7.11
C ALA A 66 8.94 -1.68 8.40
N GLY A 67 7.85 -0.94 8.61
CA GLY A 67 7.61 -0.19 9.84
C GLY A 67 7.56 -1.11 11.07
N LEU A 68 6.81 -2.21 10.98
CA LEU A 68 6.71 -3.19 12.05
C LEU A 68 8.08 -3.81 12.41
N VAL A 69 8.84 -4.25 11.40
CA VAL A 69 10.19 -4.82 11.61
C VAL A 69 11.11 -3.80 12.27
N THR A 70 11.06 -2.54 11.85
CA THR A 70 11.87 -1.47 12.43
C THR A 70 11.52 -1.23 13.89
N LEU A 71 10.23 -1.16 14.24
CA LEU A 71 9.78 -0.97 15.62
C LEU A 71 10.20 -2.14 16.53
N LEU A 72 10.05 -3.38 16.05
CA LEU A 72 10.49 -4.56 16.78
C LEU A 72 12.01 -4.57 17.00
N GLY A 73 12.79 -4.22 15.98
CA GLY A 73 14.24 -4.10 16.08
C GLY A 73 14.69 -3.04 17.09
N LEU A 74 14.06 -1.87 17.07
CA LEU A 74 14.34 -0.80 18.05
C LEU A 74 13.97 -1.21 19.47
N GLY A 75 12.81 -1.84 19.66
CA GLY A 75 12.38 -2.36 20.97
C GLY A 75 13.33 -3.43 21.51
N TRP A 76 13.78 -4.35 20.65
CA TRP A 76 14.77 -5.37 20.99
C TRP A 76 16.09 -4.74 21.44
N LEU A 77 16.65 -3.81 20.66
CA LEU A 77 17.89 -3.11 21.00
C LEU A 77 17.78 -2.32 22.30
N ALA A 78 16.65 -1.65 22.53
CA ALA A 78 16.39 -0.95 23.78
C ALA A 78 16.36 -1.92 24.98
N CYS A 79 15.67 -3.05 24.84
CA CYS A 79 15.61 -4.10 25.86
C CYS A 79 17.00 -4.65 26.20
N LEU A 80 17.83 -4.94 25.19
CA LEU A 80 19.21 -5.39 25.40
C LEU A 80 20.05 -4.37 26.17
N ARG A 81 19.93 -3.08 25.83
CA ARG A 81 20.64 -2.01 26.53
C ARG A 81 20.21 -1.89 27.99
N VAL A 82 18.92 -2.00 28.28
CA VAL A 82 18.40 -1.98 29.66
C VAL A 82 18.93 -3.18 30.44
N ARG A 83 18.86 -4.40 29.87
CA ARG A 83 19.37 -5.62 30.51
C ARG A 83 20.87 -5.53 30.82
N ALA A 84 21.68 -5.06 29.87
CA ALA A 84 23.11 -4.86 30.07
C ALA A 84 23.39 -3.88 31.22
N ARG A 85 22.70 -2.74 31.27
CA ARG A 85 22.85 -1.74 32.35
C ARG A 85 22.46 -2.29 33.72
N LEU A 86 21.40 -3.10 33.80
CA LEU A 86 20.94 -3.71 35.05
C LEU A 86 21.90 -4.80 35.56
N SER A 87 22.53 -5.56 34.66
CA SER A 87 23.53 -6.58 35.03
C SER A 87 24.77 -5.97 35.70
N LEU A 88 25.27 -4.84 35.17
CA LEU A 88 26.42 -4.13 35.71
C LEU A 88 26.16 -3.52 37.09
N ARG A 89 24.94 -3.00 37.32
CA ARG A 89 24.53 -2.47 38.63
C ARG A 89 24.46 -3.55 39.71
N ARG A 90 23.95 -4.74 39.37
CA ARG A 90 23.88 -5.89 40.30
C ARG A 90 25.28 -6.42 40.66
N ALA A 91 26.20 -6.47 39.69
CA ALA A 91 27.58 -6.88 39.94
C ALA A 91 28.30 -5.91 40.90
N ALA A 92 28.13 -4.60 40.70
CA ALA A 92 28.73 -3.59 41.59
C ALA A 92 28.16 -3.63 43.02
N SER A 93 26.86 -3.88 43.20
CA SER A 93 26.25 -4.00 44.54
C SER A 93 26.64 -5.29 45.28
N GLY A 94 26.83 -6.40 44.56
CA GLY A 94 27.25 -7.68 45.17
C GLY A 94 28.71 -7.68 45.65
N GLN A 95 29.58 -6.92 45.00
CA GLN A 95 30.98 -6.76 45.40
C GLN A 95 31.14 -5.83 46.60
N ALA A 96 30.33 -4.76 46.69
CA ALA A 96 30.32 -3.86 47.85
C ALA A 96 29.85 -4.59 49.13
N GLY A 97 28.85 -5.48 49.03
CA GLY A 97 28.40 -6.29 50.17
C GLY A 97 29.40 -7.36 50.64
N ARG A 98 30.33 -7.78 49.78
CA ARG A 98 31.41 -8.73 50.13
C ARG A 98 32.67 -8.07 50.67
N LEU A 99 32.87 -6.77 50.46
CA LEU A 99 34.02 -6.01 50.98
C LEU A 99 33.77 -5.41 52.37
N LEU A 100 32.52 -5.41 52.83
CA LEU A 100 32.10 -4.90 54.15
C LEU A 100 31.77 -6.00 55.16
N ALA A 101 32.05 -7.27 54.83
CA ALA A 101 31.91 -8.44 55.69
C ALA A 101 33.29 -9.05 55.94
#